data_AF-A0A428UE01-F1
#
_entry.id   AF-A0A428UE01-F1
#
_cell.length_a   1.000
_cell.length_b   1.000
_cell.length_c   1.000
_cell.angle_alpha   90.00
_cell.angle_beta   90.00
_cell.angle_gamma   90.00
#
_symmetry.space_group_name_H-M   'P 1'
#
loop_
_entity.id
_entity.type
_entity.pdbx_description
1 polymer ?
#
loop_
_entity_poly.entity_id
_entity_poly.type
_entity_poly.pdbx_seq_one_letter_code
_entity_poly.pdbx_strand_id
1 'polypeptide(L)'
;MESSAVPQPVTNSTGKVRILLQSVTHLVPGSDRGEKLDFVRNIVCQHHWQRDFDRDQERWYSHGDNFGLKNRKCYFLIDHHGHDHTVEEEEVPVLWYKWTGESLVRVNEELPHKMLKELKKWPFTWEGRKFHKAPKGPDGKYEPLVHRQIIRSYLRQGMPVLGGTIEFLREYPEHARWLKAHLEPELWVQVEPYCNLPSEEE
;
A
#
# COMPACT_ATOMS: atom_id res chain seq x y z
N MET A 1 36.03 -15.87 22.16
CA MET A 1 35.46 -14.65 21.56
C MET A 1 33.96 -14.88 21.48
N GLU A 2 33.26 -14.50 22.54
CA GLU A 2 31.80 -14.60 22.64
C GLU A 2 31.16 -13.50 21.79
N SER A 3 30.36 -13.91 20.83
CA SER A 3 29.47 -13.00 20.10
C SER A 3 28.21 -12.83 20.94
N SER A 4 28.12 -11.73 21.69
CA SER A 4 26.90 -11.29 22.36
C SER A 4 25.85 -10.88 21.32
N ALA A 5 25.04 -11.85 20.89
CA ALA A 5 23.74 -11.54 20.30
C ALA A 5 22.77 -11.23 21.45
N VAL A 6 22.41 -9.95 21.58
CA VAL A 6 21.35 -9.52 22.52
C VAL A 6 20.05 -10.18 22.07
N PRO A 7 19.34 -10.96 22.91
CA PRO A 7 18.04 -11.48 22.57
C PRO A 7 17.06 -10.31 22.48
N GLN A 8 16.53 -10.03 21.30
CA GLN A 8 15.38 -9.12 21.20
C GLN A 8 14.20 -9.80 21.91
N PRO A 9 13.47 -9.11 22.80
CA PRO A 9 12.32 -9.70 23.46
C PRO A 9 11.24 -9.93 22.40
N VAL A 10 11.09 -11.19 22.01
CA VAL A 10 9.95 -11.67 21.25
C VAL A 10 8.75 -11.56 22.18
N THR A 11 8.10 -10.40 22.18
CA THR A 11 6.78 -10.28 22.79
C THR A 11 5.83 -11.04 21.86
N ASN A 12 5.69 -12.35 22.10
CA ASN A 12 4.56 -13.15 21.64
C ASN A 12 3.31 -12.54 22.26
N SER A 13 2.80 -11.43 21.70
CA SER A 13 1.50 -10.92 22.08
C SER A 13 0.47 -11.89 21.51
N THR A 14 0.04 -12.83 22.34
CA THR A 14 -1.12 -13.68 22.08
C THR A 14 -2.43 -12.90 22.11
N GLY A 15 -2.38 -11.58 22.39
CA GLY A 15 -3.51 -10.67 22.37
C GLY A 15 -3.51 -9.72 21.18
N LYS A 16 -4.57 -8.91 21.08
CA LYS A 16 -4.77 -7.92 20.02
C LYS A 16 -3.61 -6.93 19.98
N VAL A 17 -3.13 -6.62 18.78
CA VAL A 17 -2.00 -5.72 18.58
C VAL A 17 -2.09 -5.04 17.22
N ARG A 18 -1.65 -3.78 17.16
CA ARG A 18 -1.47 -3.05 15.91
C ARG A 18 0.00 -2.98 15.56
N ILE A 19 0.36 -3.45 14.38
CA ILE A 19 1.69 -3.32 13.82
C ILE A 19 1.69 -2.14 12.84
N LEU A 20 2.54 -1.15 13.09
CA LEU A 20 2.88 -0.12 12.12
C LEU A 20 4.21 -0.48 11.47
N LEU A 21 4.18 -0.86 10.20
CA LEU A 21 5.38 -1.08 9.40
C LEU A 21 5.67 0.15 8.54
N GLN A 22 6.89 0.67 8.66
CA GLN A 22 7.44 1.68 7.75
C GLN A 22 8.43 1.04 6.78
N SER A 23 8.42 1.50 5.53
CA SER A 23 9.41 1.11 4.52
C SER A 23 9.65 2.23 3.51
N VAL A 24 10.45 1.91 2.49
CA VAL A 24 10.61 2.70 1.28
C VAL A 24 10.21 1.83 0.09
N THR A 25 9.46 2.39 -0.86
CA THR A 25 8.78 1.66 -1.95
C THR A 25 9.65 0.64 -2.71
N HIS A 26 10.88 1.02 -3.05
CA HIS A 26 11.80 0.16 -3.82
C HIS A 26 12.45 -0.96 -2.98
N LEU A 27 12.40 -0.87 -1.65
CA LEU A 27 12.95 -1.89 -0.74
C LEU A 27 11.96 -3.02 -0.48
N VAL A 28 10.67 -2.83 -0.78
CA VAL A 28 9.66 -3.88 -0.62
C VAL A 28 9.79 -4.89 -1.77
N PRO A 29 10.11 -6.16 -1.51
CA PRO A 29 10.21 -7.21 -2.54
C PRO A 29 8.90 -7.42 -3.29
N GLY A 30 8.99 -7.84 -4.56
CA GLY A 30 7.85 -8.08 -5.45
C GLY A 30 7.95 -7.28 -6.74
N SER A 31 7.40 -7.85 -7.80
CA SER A 31 7.41 -7.28 -9.16
C SER A 31 6.31 -6.24 -9.37
N ASP A 32 5.14 -6.45 -8.78
CA ASP A 32 4.00 -5.54 -8.85
C ASP A 32 3.47 -5.18 -7.45
N ARG A 33 2.44 -4.32 -7.42
CA ARG A 33 1.76 -3.93 -6.18
C ARG A 33 1.21 -5.12 -5.38
N GLY A 34 0.62 -6.11 -6.06
CA GLY A 34 -0.01 -7.26 -5.40
C GLY A 34 1.03 -8.05 -4.61
N GLU A 35 2.09 -8.47 -5.28
CA GLU A 35 3.21 -9.22 -4.68
C GLU A 35 3.87 -8.45 -3.53
N LYS A 36 4.09 -7.14 -3.71
CA LYS A 36 4.67 -6.28 -2.66
C LYS A 36 3.80 -6.21 -1.42
N LEU A 37 2.49 -6.13 -1.59
CA LEU A 37 1.56 -6.10 -0.47
C LEU A 37 1.41 -7.47 0.19
N ASP A 38 1.47 -8.55 -0.57
CA ASP A 38 1.45 -9.92 -0.04
C ASP A 38 2.72 -10.19 0.79
N PHE A 39 3.89 -9.76 0.30
CA PHE A 39 5.13 -9.78 1.08
C PHE A 39 4.98 -9.05 2.41
N VAL A 40 4.51 -7.79 2.39
CA VAL A 40 4.36 -6.98 3.61
C VAL A 40 3.45 -7.64 4.64
N ARG A 41 2.33 -8.20 4.17
CA ARG A 41 1.38 -8.91 5.02
C ARG A 41 2.03 -10.14 5.66
N ASN A 42 2.70 -10.96 4.85
CA ASN A 42 3.28 -12.20 5.34
C ASN A 42 4.52 -11.99 6.22
N ILE A 43 5.43 -11.07 5.88
CA ILE A 43 6.68 -10.90 6.64
C ILE A 43 6.41 -10.50 8.10
N VAL A 44 5.40 -9.66 8.33
CA VAL A 44 4.98 -9.27 9.69
C VAL A 44 4.35 -10.46 10.41
N CYS A 45 3.46 -11.19 9.73
CA CYS A 45 2.79 -12.32 10.34
C CYS A 45 3.74 -13.47 10.68
N GLN A 46 4.69 -13.76 9.79
CA GLN A 46 5.72 -14.76 10.00
C GLN A 46 6.63 -14.39 11.17
N HIS A 47 6.97 -13.10 11.32
CA HIS A 47 7.79 -12.61 12.42
C HIS A 47 7.10 -12.74 13.78
N HIS A 48 5.81 -12.43 13.87
CA HIS A 48 5.07 -12.37 15.14
C HIS A 48 4.34 -13.66 15.52
N TRP A 49 3.80 -14.38 14.53
CA TRP A 49 2.89 -15.50 14.74
C TRP A 49 3.33 -16.77 14.03
N GLN A 50 4.50 -16.78 13.38
CA GLN A 50 5.07 -17.93 12.69
C GLN A 50 4.12 -18.54 11.64
N ARG A 51 3.28 -17.70 11.02
CA ARG A 51 2.34 -18.07 9.96
C ARG A 51 2.17 -16.94 8.96
N ASP A 52 1.60 -17.25 7.81
CA ASP A 52 1.19 -16.25 6.84
C ASP A 52 -0.03 -15.45 7.32
N PHE A 53 -0.32 -14.37 6.59
CA PHE A 53 -1.45 -13.50 6.86
C PHE A 53 -2.77 -14.24 6.74
N ASP A 54 -3.64 -14.08 7.74
CA ASP A 54 -4.95 -14.68 7.84
C ASP A 54 -6.02 -13.57 7.85
N ARG A 55 -6.89 -13.56 6.84
CA ARG A 55 -7.97 -12.55 6.73
C ARG A 55 -9.04 -12.68 7.82
N ASP A 56 -9.10 -13.83 8.48
CA ASP A 56 -10.02 -14.08 9.59
C ASP A 56 -9.43 -13.62 10.93
N GLN A 57 -8.16 -13.22 10.97
CA GLN A 57 -7.50 -12.74 12.19
C GLN A 57 -6.91 -11.33 12.03
N GLU A 58 -6.57 -10.94 10.81
CA GLU A 58 -5.93 -9.67 10.52
C GLU A 58 -6.74 -8.76 9.60
N ARG A 59 -6.59 -7.45 9.86
CA ARG A 59 -6.90 -6.38 8.93
C ARG A 59 -5.62 -5.69 8.51
N TRP A 60 -5.63 -5.07 7.34
CA TRP A 60 -4.46 -4.33 6.87
C TRP A 60 -4.84 -3.10 6.07
N TYR A 61 -3.98 -2.08 6.14
CA TYR A 61 -4.12 -0.82 5.40
C TYR A 61 -2.76 -0.35 4.91
N SER A 62 -2.69 0.20 3.70
CA SER A 62 -1.49 0.88 3.20
C SER A 62 -1.66 2.39 3.14
N HIS A 63 -0.54 3.10 3.28
CA HIS A 63 -0.45 4.53 3.05
C HIS A 63 0.85 4.86 2.32
N GLY A 64 0.73 5.58 1.19
CA GLY A 64 1.88 5.97 0.38
C GLY A 64 2.55 4.80 -0.36
N ASP A 65 1.80 3.73 -0.65
CA ASP A 65 2.24 2.54 -1.40
C ASP A 65 2.39 2.81 -2.91
N ASN A 66 3.04 3.92 -3.24
CA ASN A 66 3.33 4.37 -4.60
C ASN A 66 4.50 3.55 -5.18
N PHE A 67 4.35 2.23 -5.30
CA PHE A 67 5.43 1.33 -5.70
C PHE A 67 5.94 1.52 -7.13
N GLY A 68 5.18 2.19 -7.99
CA GLY A 68 5.66 2.60 -9.32
C GLY A 68 6.75 3.67 -9.24
N LEU A 69 6.87 4.36 -8.10
CA LEU A 69 7.89 5.37 -7.84
C LEU A 69 8.96 4.85 -6.88
N LYS A 70 10.22 5.09 -7.20
CA LYS A 70 11.34 4.74 -6.31
C LYS A 70 11.49 5.76 -5.17
N ASN A 71 12.17 5.33 -4.10
CA ASN A 71 12.54 6.16 -2.95
C ASN A 71 11.39 6.94 -2.29
N ARG A 72 10.17 6.37 -2.20
CA ARG A 72 9.05 6.98 -1.49
C ARG A 72 8.83 6.27 -0.16
N LYS A 73 8.66 7.02 0.94
CA LYS A 73 8.26 6.43 2.21
C LYS A 73 6.86 5.84 2.09
N CYS A 74 6.68 4.61 2.55
CA CYS A 74 5.39 3.95 2.63
C CYS A 74 5.19 3.37 4.03
N TYR A 75 3.92 3.23 4.40
CA TYR A 75 3.49 2.75 5.71
C TYR A 75 2.39 1.71 5.54
N PHE A 76 2.39 0.72 6.42
CA PHE A 76 1.40 -0.35 6.44
C PHE A 76 0.95 -0.58 7.88
N LEU A 77 -0.35 -0.66 8.06
CA LEU A 77 -0.97 -1.09 9.30
C LEU A 77 -1.40 -2.54 9.14
N ILE A 78 -1.06 -3.36 10.14
CA ILE A 78 -1.54 -4.73 10.26
C ILE A 78 -2.12 -4.84 11.67
N ASP A 79 -3.43 -5.02 11.72
CA ASP A 79 -4.20 -5.09 12.95
C ASP A 79 -4.54 -6.54 13.20
N HIS A 80 -3.97 -7.14 14.24
CA HIS A 80 -4.26 -8.50 14.64
C HIS A 80 -5.35 -8.49 15.71
N HIS A 81 -6.52 -9.00 15.34
CA HIS A 81 -7.69 -9.11 16.20
C HIS A 81 -7.84 -10.50 16.83
N GLY A 82 -7.09 -11.50 16.35
CA GLY A 82 -7.39 -12.91 16.60
C GLY A 82 -8.76 -13.28 16.03
N HIS A 83 -9.44 -14.25 16.63
CA HIS A 83 -10.80 -14.64 16.19
C HIS A 83 -11.91 -13.76 16.77
N ASP A 84 -11.57 -12.69 17.47
CA ASP A 84 -12.53 -11.74 18.03
C ASP A 84 -12.78 -10.58 17.05
N HIS A 85 -13.97 -10.56 16.47
CA HIS A 85 -14.38 -9.64 15.42
C HIS A 85 -15.21 -8.47 15.95
N THR A 86 -14.98 -8.05 17.19
CA THR A 86 -15.65 -6.89 17.78
C THR A 86 -15.50 -5.62 16.92
N VAL A 87 -16.56 -4.82 16.96
CA VAL A 87 -16.68 -3.54 16.24
C VAL A 87 -16.41 -2.35 17.14
N GLU A 88 -16.28 -2.58 18.46
CA GLU A 88 -15.93 -1.56 19.44
C GLU A 88 -14.46 -1.19 19.31
N GLU A 89 -14.15 0.10 19.47
CA GLU A 89 -12.78 0.58 19.43
C GLU A 89 -12.07 0.19 20.73
N GLU A 90 -10.93 -0.47 20.59
CA GLU A 90 -10.10 -0.91 21.71
C GLU A 90 -8.75 -0.19 21.71
N GLU A 91 -8.27 0.12 22.90
CA GLU A 91 -6.91 0.60 23.08
C GLU A 91 -5.95 -0.60 23.05
N VAL A 92 -5.26 -0.77 21.93
CA VAL A 92 -4.29 -1.85 21.71
C VAL A 92 -2.86 -1.31 21.61
N PRO A 93 -1.86 -2.10 22.03
CA PRO A 93 -0.47 -1.70 21.85
C PRO A 93 -0.15 -1.52 20.36
N VAL A 94 0.59 -0.45 20.05
CA VAL A 94 1.12 -0.20 18.71
C VAL A 94 2.61 -0.56 18.69
N LEU A 95 2.98 -1.55 17.90
CA LEU A 95 4.38 -1.90 17.66
C LEU A 95 4.86 -1.27 16.35
N TRP A 96 5.98 -0.55 16.40
CA TRP A 96 6.55 0.10 15.23
C TRP A 96 7.76 -0.66 14.70
N TYR A 97 7.72 -1.01 13.41
CA TYR A 97 8.80 -1.65 12.70
C TYR A 97 9.23 -0.87 11.47
N LYS A 98 10.48 -1.11 11.06
CA LYS A 98 11.02 -0.65 9.79
C LYS A 98 11.50 -1.86 8.98
N TRP A 99 11.07 -1.95 7.73
CA TRP A 99 11.69 -2.84 6.75
C TRP A 99 12.89 -2.14 6.10
N THR A 100 14.05 -2.77 6.14
CA THR A 100 15.32 -2.19 5.64
C THR A 100 15.65 -2.59 4.20
N GLY A 101 14.87 -3.49 3.59
CA GLY A 101 15.25 -4.20 2.37
C GLY A 101 15.78 -5.61 2.63
N GLU A 102 16.25 -5.85 3.86
CA GLU A 102 16.87 -7.13 4.27
C GLU A 102 16.18 -7.74 5.49
N SER A 103 15.79 -6.89 6.45
CA SER A 103 15.25 -7.35 7.73
C SER A 103 14.17 -6.41 8.28
N LEU A 104 13.33 -6.98 9.13
CA LEU A 104 12.33 -6.27 9.91
C LEU A 104 12.94 -5.87 11.24
N VAL A 105 13.07 -4.56 11.49
CA VAL A 105 13.73 -4.02 12.69
C VAL A 105 12.70 -3.30 13.56
N ARG A 106 12.61 -3.70 14.84
CA ARG A 106 11.76 -3.02 15.83
C ARG A 106 12.33 -1.64 16.13
N VAL A 107 11.47 -0.62 16.07
CA VAL A 107 11.80 0.74 16.48
C VAL A 107 11.31 0.92 17.91
N ASN A 108 12.25 1.11 18.84
CA ASN A 108 11.96 1.26 20.28
C ASN A 108 11.79 2.74 20.70
N GLU A 109 11.59 3.63 19.73
CA GLU A 109 11.33 5.06 19.95
C GLU A 109 9.83 5.31 20.08
N GLU A 110 9.46 6.38 20.77
CA GLU A 110 8.08 6.86 20.77
C GLU A 110 7.64 7.26 19.36
N LEU A 111 6.39 6.95 19.02
CA LEU A 111 5.82 7.35 17.74
C LEU A 111 5.77 8.88 17.64
N PRO A 112 6.31 9.48 16.55
CA PRO A 112 6.22 10.91 16.34
C PRO A 112 4.77 11.41 16.40
N HIS A 113 4.54 12.58 17.00
CA HIS A 113 3.19 13.13 17.21
C HIS A 113 2.34 13.19 15.92
N LYS A 114 2.97 13.49 14.78
CA LYS A 114 2.30 13.49 13.47
C LYS A 114 1.77 12.10 13.10
N MET A 115 2.54 11.05 13.37
CA MET A 115 2.12 9.67 13.10
C MET A 115 1.00 9.25 14.04
N LEU A 116 1.07 9.61 15.33
CA LEU A 116 -0.03 9.38 16.28
C LEU A 116 -1.33 10.04 15.82
N LYS A 117 -1.27 11.30 15.35
CA LYS A 117 -2.44 12.01 14.83
C LYS A 117 -3.02 11.34 13.58
N GLU A 118 -2.18 10.81 12.70
CA GLU A 118 -2.65 10.05 11.55
C GLU A 118 -3.26 8.71 11.97
N LEU A 119 -2.65 7.95 12.88
CA LEU A 119 -3.16 6.69 13.41
C LEU A 119 -4.56 6.82 14.01
N LYS A 120 -4.88 7.94 14.67
CA LYS A 120 -6.23 8.23 15.18
C LYS A 120 -7.31 8.27 14.09
N LYS A 121 -6.95 8.43 12.81
CA LYS A 121 -7.91 8.34 11.70
C LYS A 121 -8.19 6.90 11.30
N TRP A 122 -7.38 5.95 11.76
CA TRP A 122 -7.45 4.53 11.44
C TRP A 122 -7.90 3.77 12.70
N PRO A 123 -9.20 3.68 12.99
CA PRO A 123 -9.68 3.00 14.19
C PRO A 123 -9.27 1.52 14.18
N PHE A 124 -9.04 0.95 15.35
CA PHE A 124 -8.79 -0.49 15.52
C PHE A 124 -10.13 -1.20 15.70
N THR A 125 -10.82 -1.48 14.59
CA THR A 125 -12.12 -2.17 14.59
C THR A 125 -12.19 -3.18 13.45
N TRP A 126 -12.98 -4.24 13.62
CA TRP A 126 -13.08 -5.30 12.62
C TRP A 126 -13.76 -4.86 11.31
N GLU A 127 -14.80 -4.03 11.41
CA GLU A 127 -15.47 -3.43 10.24
C GLU A 127 -14.50 -2.61 9.39
N GLY A 128 -13.46 -2.08 10.05
CA GLY A 128 -12.43 -1.31 9.42
C GLY A 128 -12.93 -0.02 8.80
N ARG A 129 -12.10 0.57 7.94
CA ARG A 129 -12.47 1.79 7.21
C ARG A 129 -13.21 1.43 5.92
N LYS A 130 -14.43 1.95 5.76
CA LYS A 130 -15.13 1.91 4.48
C LYS A 130 -14.50 2.93 3.53
N PHE A 131 -13.87 2.46 2.45
CA PHE A 131 -13.38 3.32 1.39
C PHE A 131 -14.50 3.62 0.40
N HIS A 132 -14.78 4.90 0.16
CA HIS A 132 -15.72 5.29 -0.89
C HIS A 132 -15.14 4.94 -2.25
N LYS A 133 -15.83 4.05 -2.98
CA LYS A 133 -15.52 3.81 -4.39
C LYS A 133 -15.99 5.02 -5.19
N ALA A 134 -15.20 5.42 -6.17
CA ALA A 134 -15.66 6.42 -7.14
C ALA A 134 -16.97 5.92 -7.79
N PRO A 135 -17.99 6.79 -7.93
CA PRO A 135 -19.24 6.39 -8.56
C PRO A 135 -18.97 6.01 -10.02
N LYS A 136 -19.71 5.00 -10.48
CA LYS A 136 -19.76 4.59 -11.89
C LYS A 136 -21.06 5.10 -12.50
N GLY A 137 -21.03 5.40 -13.78
CA GLY A 137 -22.22 5.74 -14.56
C GLY A 137 -23.19 4.56 -14.68
N PRO A 138 -24.39 4.77 -15.26
CA PRO A 138 -25.38 3.72 -15.47
C PRO A 138 -24.87 2.55 -16.32
N ASP A 139 -23.88 2.79 -17.17
CA ASP A 139 -23.19 1.79 -18.01
C ASP A 139 -22.08 1.02 -17.28
N GLY A 140 -21.86 1.31 -15.99
CA GLY A 140 -20.82 0.70 -15.17
C GLY A 140 -19.41 1.23 -15.43
N LYS A 141 -19.25 2.27 -16.26
CA LYS A 141 -17.98 2.92 -16.58
C LYS A 141 -17.73 4.12 -15.68
N TYR A 142 -16.46 4.53 -15.57
CA TYR A 142 -16.10 5.78 -14.91
C TYR A 142 -16.23 6.94 -15.89
N GLU A 143 -16.65 8.10 -15.40
CA GLU A 143 -16.52 9.34 -16.15
C GLU A 143 -15.06 9.54 -16.60
N PRO A 144 -14.79 9.97 -17.85
CA PRO A 144 -13.44 10.01 -18.41
C PRO A 144 -12.42 10.80 -17.55
N LEU A 145 -12.85 11.92 -16.96
CA LEU A 145 -12.02 12.73 -16.06
C LEU A 145 -11.65 12.01 -14.75
N VAL A 146 -12.54 11.14 -14.26
CA VAL A 146 -12.28 10.29 -13.09
C VAL A 146 -11.38 9.13 -13.51
N HIS A 147 -11.62 8.53 -14.67
CA HIS A 147 -10.87 7.39 -15.15
C HIS A 147 -9.37 7.72 -15.35
N ARG A 148 -9.03 8.88 -15.95
CA ARG A 148 -7.63 9.31 -16.06
C ARG A 148 -6.95 9.48 -14.69
N GLN A 149 -7.67 9.92 -13.65
CA GLN A 149 -7.12 10.02 -12.30
C GLN A 149 -6.87 8.65 -11.68
N ILE A 150 -7.78 7.70 -11.90
CA ILE A 150 -7.62 6.29 -11.49
C ILE A 150 -6.39 5.68 -12.15
N ILE A 151 -6.23 5.85 -13.47
CA ILE A 151 -5.07 5.36 -14.22
C ILE A 151 -3.77 5.93 -13.62
N ARG A 152 -3.73 7.25 -13.38
CA ARG A 152 -2.57 7.89 -12.74
C ARG A 152 -2.26 7.32 -11.37
N SER A 153 -3.29 7.07 -10.55
CA SER A 153 -3.12 6.44 -9.24
C SER A 153 -2.56 5.02 -9.37
N TYR A 154 -3.13 4.20 -10.24
CA TYR A 154 -2.72 2.81 -10.44
C TYR A 154 -1.26 2.70 -10.90
N LEU A 155 -0.85 3.54 -11.87
CA LEU A 155 0.54 3.61 -12.31
C LEU A 155 1.48 3.98 -11.18
N ARG A 156 1.13 5.01 -10.38
CA ARG A 156 1.93 5.40 -9.21
C ARG A 156 2.02 4.29 -8.18
N GLN A 157 0.96 3.53 -7.99
CA GLN A 157 0.95 2.39 -7.08
C GLN A 157 1.67 1.16 -7.64
N GLY A 158 2.18 1.20 -8.88
CA GLY A 158 2.91 0.09 -9.50
C GLY A 158 1.99 -1.07 -9.90
N MET A 159 0.76 -0.76 -10.27
CA MET A 159 -0.17 -1.76 -10.82
C MET A 159 0.12 -2.00 -12.31
N PRO A 160 -0.09 -3.23 -12.80
CA PRO A 160 0.05 -3.53 -14.22
C PRO A 160 -0.97 -2.73 -15.05
N VAL A 161 -0.59 -2.37 -16.28
CA VAL A 161 -1.48 -1.71 -17.22
C VAL A 161 -2.54 -2.71 -17.71
N LEU A 162 -3.80 -2.45 -17.37
CA LEU A 162 -4.91 -3.34 -17.70
C LEU A 162 -5.50 -3.03 -19.09
N GLY A 163 -6.16 -4.02 -19.71
CA GLY A 163 -6.79 -3.86 -21.02
C GLY A 163 -7.75 -2.68 -21.12
N GLY A 164 -8.60 -2.47 -20.10
CA GLY A 164 -9.51 -1.31 -20.07
C GLY A 164 -8.80 0.05 -19.98
N THR A 165 -7.58 0.10 -19.44
CA THR A 165 -6.74 1.32 -19.50
C THR A 165 -6.23 1.55 -20.92
N ILE A 166 -5.76 0.50 -21.59
CA ILE A 166 -5.28 0.56 -22.98
C ILE A 166 -6.40 1.03 -23.92
N GLU A 167 -7.58 0.44 -23.80
CA GLU A 167 -8.77 0.83 -24.59
C GLU A 167 -9.13 2.30 -24.37
N PHE A 168 -9.19 2.75 -23.11
CA PHE A 168 -9.48 4.14 -22.77
C PHE A 168 -8.47 5.12 -23.36
N LEU A 169 -7.17 4.82 -23.30
CA LEU A 169 -6.13 5.71 -23.84
C LEU A 169 -6.15 5.80 -25.37
N ARG A 170 -6.62 4.75 -26.05
CA ARG A 170 -6.82 4.75 -27.51
C ARG A 170 -8.06 5.55 -27.92
N GLU A 171 -9.13 5.44 -27.15
CA GLU A 171 -10.42 6.11 -27.41
C GLU A 171 -10.38 7.61 -27.09
N TYR A 172 -9.64 8.02 -26.05
CA TYR A 172 -9.61 9.40 -25.54
C TYR A 172 -8.20 10.03 -25.54
N PRO A 173 -7.67 10.46 -26.71
CA PRO A 173 -6.29 10.96 -26.84
C PRO A 173 -6.03 12.27 -26.06
N GLU A 174 -7.04 13.09 -25.77
CA GLU A 174 -6.93 14.25 -24.89
C GLU A 174 -6.60 13.86 -23.44
N HIS A 175 -7.07 12.70 -22.97
CA HIS A 175 -6.75 12.19 -21.65
C HIS A 175 -5.35 11.56 -21.62
N ALA A 176 -4.91 10.95 -22.71
CA ALA A 176 -3.51 10.54 -22.88
C ALA A 176 -2.54 11.73 -22.82
N ARG A 177 -2.84 12.84 -23.54
CA ARG A 177 -2.06 14.09 -23.45
C ARG A 177 -2.02 14.66 -22.04
N TRP A 178 -3.16 14.65 -21.35
CA TRP A 178 -3.21 15.07 -19.96
C TRP A 178 -2.31 14.19 -19.07
N LEU A 179 -2.35 12.87 -19.25
CA LEU A 179 -1.49 11.94 -18.50
C LEU A 179 0.00 12.17 -18.78
N LYS A 180 0.40 12.35 -20.05
CA LYS A 180 1.78 12.72 -20.44
C LYS A 180 2.28 13.94 -19.66
N ALA A 181 1.44 14.95 -19.50
CA ALA A 181 1.80 16.19 -18.79
C ALA A 181 1.79 16.09 -17.24
N HIS A 182 1.15 15.06 -16.66
CA HIS A 182 0.91 14.98 -15.20
C HIS A 182 1.50 13.73 -14.53
N LEU A 183 2.06 12.81 -15.31
CA LEU A 183 2.79 11.65 -14.85
C LEU A 183 4.28 11.94 -14.79
N GLU A 184 4.94 11.27 -13.84
CA GLU A 184 6.38 11.14 -13.84
C GLU A 184 6.84 10.40 -15.13
N PRO A 185 7.96 10.82 -15.77
CA PRO A 185 8.40 10.21 -17.04
C PRO A 185 8.55 8.69 -16.97
N GLU A 186 9.05 8.17 -15.85
CA GLU A 186 9.22 6.72 -15.59
C GLU A 186 7.89 5.94 -15.53
N LEU A 187 6.76 6.62 -15.29
CA LEU A 187 5.44 6.02 -15.35
C LEU A 187 4.81 6.17 -16.73
N TRP A 188 5.08 7.29 -17.42
CA TRP A 188 4.53 7.57 -18.75
C TRP A 188 4.96 6.51 -19.78
N VAL A 189 6.23 6.11 -19.77
CA VAL A 189 6.78 5.10 -20.70
C VAL A 189 6.04 3.75 -20.66
N GLN A 190 5.32 3.45 -19.57
CA GLN A 190 4.55 2.21 -19.43
C GLN A 190 3.25 2.23 -20.25
N VAL A 191 2.70 3.42 -20.51
CA VAL A 191 1.42 3.60 -21.21
C VAL A 191 1.54 4.28 -22.57
N GLU A 192 2.66 4.95 -22.82
CA GLU A 192 2.95 5.62 -24.09
C GLU A 192 2.72 4.73 -25.33
N PRO A 193 3.18 3.46 -25.37
CA PRO A 193 3.00 2.60 -26.56
C PRO A 193 1.55 2.30 -26.92
N TYR A 194 0.61 2.58 -26.01
CA TYR A 194 -0.82 2.34 -26.21
C TYR A 194 -1.58 3.60 -26.63
N CYS A 195 -0.94 4.78 -26.58
CA CYS A 195 -1.61 6.04 -26.85
C CYS A 195 -1.54 6.35 -28.35
N ASN A 196 -2.68 6.69 -28.96
CA ASN A 196 -2.75 7.19 -30.33
C ASN A 196 -2.48 8.70 -30.36
N LEU A 197 -1.30 9.12 -29.92
CA LEU A 197 -0.89 10.52 -30.01
C LEU A 197 -0.31 10.77 -31.41
N PRO A 198 -0.77 11.81 -32.14
CA PRO A 198 -0.10 12.21 -33.38
C PRO A 198 1.35 12.55 -33.06
N SER A 199 2.26 12.15 -33.94
CA SER A 199 3.65 12.60 -33.92
C SER A 199 3.65 14.12 -33.78
N GLU A 200 4.35 14.67 -32.80
CA GLU A 200 4.59 16.11 -32.77
C GLU A 200 5.46 16.41 -34.00
N GLU A 201 4.84 16.89 -35.08
CA GLU A 201 5.55 17.41 -36.26
C GLU A 201 6.38 18.63 -35.79
N GLU A 202 7.68 18.57 -36.06
CA GLU A 202 8.68 19.62 -35.77
C GLU A 202 8.39 20.96 -36.47
#